data_AF-A0A496RW61-F1
#
_entry.id   AF-A0A496RW61-F1
#
_cell.length_a   1.000
_cell.length_b   1.000
_cell.length_c   1.000
_cell.angle_alpha   90.00
_cell.angle_beta   90.00
_cell.angle_gamma   90.00
#
_symmetry.space_group_name_H-M   'P 1'
#
loop_
_entity.id
_entity.type
_entity.pdbx_description
1 polymer ?
#
loop_
_entity_poly.entity_id
_entity_poly.type
_entity_poly.pdbx_seq_one_letter_code
_entity_poly.pdbx_strand_id
1 'polypeptide(L)' 'MKKEEILEYLKSDKANSLFKKADKIRKLYCGDKVFIRGIIEFSNHCYRSCLYCGLRRENKNLRYRMTVGEVRISQTDN' A
#
# COMPACT_ATOMS: atom_id res chain seq x y z
N MET A 1 2.38 -22.06 -8.45
CA MET A 1 1.13 -21.56 -9.04
C MET A 1 1.43 -21.20 -10.49
N LYS A 2 0.70 -21.79 -11.45
CA LYS A 2 0.93 -21.55 -12.88
C LYS A 2 0.11 -20.35 -13.36
N LYS A 3 0.45 -19.77 -14.52
CA LYS A 3 -0.26 -18.60 -15.10
C LYS A 3 -1.75 -18.91 -15.31
N GLU A 4 -2.04 -20.11 -15.80
CA GLU A 4 -3.38 -20.57 -16.15
C GLU A 4 -4.27 -20.62 -14.90
N GLU A 5 -3.73 -21.11 -13.79
CA GLU A 5 -4.40 -21.19 -12.49
C GLU A 5 -4.71 -19.79 -11.92
N ILE A 6 -3.79 -18.83 -12.07
CA ILE A 6 -4.01 -17.44 -11.64
C ILE A 6 -5.15 -16.82 -12.45
N LEU A 7 -5.14 -17.02 -13.77
CA LEU A 7 -6.18 -16.49 -14.66
C LEU A 7 -7.56 -17.08 -14.35
N GLU A 8 -7.62 -18.36 -14.00
CA GLU A 8 -8.85 -19.01 -13.55
C GLU A 8 -9.38 -18.35 -12.26
N TYR A 9 -8.51 -18.16 -11.26
CA TYR A 9 -8.92 -17.52 -10.00
C TYR A 9 -9.40 -16.08 -10.19
N LEU A 10 -8.75 -15.29 -11.06
CA LEU A 10 -9.14 -13.90 -11.31
C LEU A 10 -10.45 -13.75 -12.10
N LYS A 11 -10.82 -14.75 -12.90
CA LYS A 11 -12.07 -14.76 -13.68
C LYS A 11 -13.25 -15.40 -12.94
N SER A 12 -13.00 -16.13 -11.87
CA SER A 12 -14.04 -16.90 -11.17
C SER A 12 -14.91 -16.01 -10.29
N ASP A 13 -16.24 -16.23 -10.34
CA ASP A 13 -17.19 -15.63 -9.39
C ASP A 13 -17.13 -16.26 -7.98
N LYS A 14 -16.24 -17.24 -7.77
CA LYS A 14 -16.06 -17.96 -6.49
C LYS A 14 -15.13 -17.22 -5.53
N ALA A 15 -15.26 -15.89 -5.42
CA ALA A 15 -14.41 -15.07 -4.57
C ALA A 15 -14.36 -15.57 -3.10
N ASN A 16 -15.50 -16.02 -2.58
CA ASN A 16 -15.62 -16.51 -1.20
C ASN A 16 -14.74 -17.72 -0.88
N SER A 17 -14.60 -18.68 -1.78
CA SER A 17 -13.74 -19.86 -1.52
C SER A 17 -12.26 -19.49 -1.60
N LEU A 18 -11.91 -18.60 -2.52
CA LEU A 18 -10.55 -18.06 -2.66
C LEU A 18 -10.13 -17.28 -1.41
N PHE A 19 -11.01 -16.41 -0.88
CA PHE A 19 -10.74 -15.64 0.34
C PHE A 19 -10.58 -16.54 1.57
N LYS A 20 -11.42 -17.58 1.72
CA LYS A 20 -11.26 -18.57 2.81
C LYS A 20 -9.93 -19.32 2.73
N LYS A 21 -9.51 -19.70 1.51
CA LYS A 21 -8.19 -20.34 1.30
C LYS A 21 -7.06 -19.38 1.65
N ALA A 22 -7.15 -18.12 1.21
CA ALA A 22 -6.17 -17.09 1.53
C ALA A 22 -6.07 -16.83 3.04
N ASP A 23 -7.19 -16.74 3.75
CA ASP A 23 -7.20 -16.54 5.21
C ASP A 23 -6.59 -17.75 5.95
N LYS A 24 -6.88 -18.99 5.53
CA LYS A 24 -6.26 -20.18 6.11
C LYS A 24 -4.73 -20.16 5.99
N ILE A 25 -4.22 -19.78 4.81
CA ILE A 25 -2.78 -19.67 4.58
C ILE A 25 -2.18 -18.51 5.37
N ARG A 26 -2.81 -17.33 5.34
CA ARG A 26 -2.40 -16.16 6.15
C ARG A 26 -2.33 -16.53 7.63
N LYS A 27 -3.33 -17.24 8.18
CA LYS A 27 -3.37 -17.68 9.58
C LYS A 27 -2.23 -18.66 9.90
N LEU A 28 -1.95 -19.61 9.01
CA LEU A 28 -0.87 -20.59 9.19
C LEU A 28 0.52 -19.94 9.30
N TYR A 29 0.80 -18.95 8.46
CA TYR A 29 2.14 -18.36 8.38
C TYR A 29 2.30 -17.04 9.16
N CYS A 30 1.22 -16.28 9.37
CA CYS A 30 1.25 -14.97 10.02
C CYS A 30 0.54 -14.96 11.39
N GLY A 31 -0.15 -16.04 11.78
CA GLY A 31 -0.95 -16.09 13.00
C GLY A 31 -2.12 -15.11 12.98
N ASP A 32 -2.66 -14.75 14.14
CA ASP A 32 -3.76 -13.78 14.25
C ASP A 32 -3.29 -12.35 14.59
N LYS A 33 -1.96 -12.13 14.66
CA LYS A 33 -1.38 -10.80 14.95
C LYS A 33 -1.46 -9.89 13.72
N VAL A 34 -1.77 -8.62 13.96
CA VAL A 34 -1.77 -7.57 12.94
C VAL A 34 -0.66 -6.58 13.24
N PHE A 35 0.18 -6.29 12.25
CA PHE A 35 1.28 -5.33 12.37
C PHE A 35 0.80 -3.93 11.97
N ILE A 36 0.77 -3.01 12.92
CA ILE A 36 0.46 -1.60 12.67
C ILE A 36 1.72 -0.90 12.15
N ARG A 37 1.58 -0.06 11.11
CA ARG A 37 2.67 0.71 10.52
C ARG A 37 2.24 2.17 10.37
N GLY A 38 2.92 3.07 11.07
CA GLY A 38 2.79 4.50 10.83
C GLY A 38 3.56 4.89 9.56
N ILE A 39 2.89 5.59 8.65
CA ILE A 39 3.51 6.09 7.42
C ILE A 39 3.67 7.60 7.51
N ILE A 40 4.85 8.10 7.13
CA ILE A 40 5.16 9.53 7.07
C ILE A 40 5.39 9.90 5.60
N GLU A 41 4.41 10.57 5.00
CA GLU A 41 4.51 11.13 3.65
C GLU A 41 5.22 12.49 3.74
N PHE A 42 6.55 12.49 3.79
CA PHE A 42 7.31 13.71 4.11
C PHE A 42 7.36 14.77 3.00
N SER A 43 6.95 14.43 1.78
CA SER A 43 6.97 15.33 0.64
C SER A 43 5.99 14.86 -0.42
N ASN A 44 5.22 15.79 -0.98
CA ASN A 44 4.33 15.52 -2.10
C ASN A 44 4.89 16.00 -3.46
N HIS A 45 6.14 16.46 -3.50
CA HIS A 45 6.85 16.76 -4.75
C HIS A 45 7.22 15.48 -5.48
N CYS A 46 6.80 15.35 -6.74
CA CYS A 46 7.20 14.28 -7.63
C CYS A 46 7.57 14.84 -9.02
N TYR A 47 8.68 14.36 -9.59
CA TYR A 47 9.13 14.76 -10.93
C TYR A 47 8.49 13.90 -12.05
N ARG A 48 7.74 12.86 -11.68
CA ARG A 48 7.07 11.96 -12.63
C ARG A 48 5.72 12.53 -13.08
N SER A 49 5.24 12.01 -14.21
CA SER A 49 3.96 12.38 -14.83
C SER A 49 3.01 11.18 -14.91
N CYS A 50 2.86 10.45 -13.80
CA CYS A 50 2.00 9.27 -13.78
C CYS A 50 0.53 9.70 -14.02
N LEU A 51 -0.14 9.07 -14.99
CA LEU A 51 -1.50 9.46 -15.40
C LEU A 51 -2.56 9.24 -14.31
N TYR A 52 -2.31 8.33 -13.38
CA TYR A 52 -3.19 8.00 -12.26
C TYR A 52 -2.86 8.73 -10.96
N CYS A 53 -1.74 9.46 -10.89
CA CYS A 53 -1.23 9.99 -9.62
C CYS A 53 -1.50 11.49 -9.48
N GLY A 54 -2.18 11.88 -8.39
CA GLY A 54 -2.41 13.28 -8.05
C GLY A 54 -1.13 14.08 -7.74
N LEU A 55 -0.01 13.42 -7.42
CA LEU A 55 1.28 14.06 -7.13
C LEU A 55 2.12 14.35 -8.38
N ARG A 56 1.62 14.01 -9.58
CA ARG A 56 2.32 14.26 -10.84
C ARG A 56 2.81 15.70 -10.97
N ARG A 57 3.94 15.89 -11.65
CA ARG A 57 4.64 17.19 -11.78
C ARG A 57 3.77 18.30 -12.39
N GLU A 58 2.81 17.97 -13.25
CA GLU A 58 1.92 18.94 -13.91
C GLU A 58 0.85 19.46 -12.96
N ASN A 59 0.49 18.71 -11.92
CA ASN A 59 -0.38 19.21 -10.88
C ASN A 59 0.43 20.21 -10.02
N LYS A 60 -0.01 21.46 -9.97
CA LYS A 60 0.67 22.55 -9.24
C LYS A 60 -0.10 22.99 -7.98
N ASN A 61 -1.08 22.19 -7.55
CA ASN A 61 -1.71 22.37 -6.24
C ASN A 61 -0.64 22.34 -5.12
N LEU A 62 -1.00 22.82 -3.93
CA LEU A 62 -0.11 23.00 -2.79
C LEU A 62 0.96 21.89 -2.68
N ARG A 63 2.23 22.31 -2.72
CA ARG A 63 3.39 21.44 -2.59
C ARG A 63 4.09 21.69 -1.27
N TYR A 64 4.55 20.61 -0.63
CA TYR A 64 5.29 20.68 0.63
C TYR A 64 6.45 19.68 0.65
N ARG A 65 7.44 20.02 1.47
CA ARG A 65 8.53 19.14 1.88
C ARG A 65 8.81 19.40 3.34
N MET A 66 8.60 18.39 4.18
CA MET A 66 8.99 18.43 5.59
C MET A 66 10.51 18.56 5.70
N THR A 67 10.93 19.35 6.66
CA THR A 67 12.30 19.41 7.12
C THR A 67 12.68 18.12 7.84
N VAL A 68 13.97 17.85 7.96
CA VAL A 68 14.47 16.70 8.73
C VAL A 68 14.02 16.78 10.19
N GLY A 69 13.90 17.98 10.75
CA GLY A 69 13.39 18.20 12.11
C GLY A 69 11.94 17.76 12.26
N GLU A 70 11.06 18.20 11.35
CA GLU A 70 9.65 17.78 11.32
C GLU A 70 9.52 16.27 11.15
N VAL A 71 10.29 15.65 10.25
CA VAL A 71 10.27 14.18 10.07
C VAL A 71 10.68 13.44 11.33
N ARG A 72 11.69 13.93 12.05
CA ARG A 72 12.15 13.32 13.32
C ARG A 72 11.09 13.43 14.40
N ILE A 73 10.49 14.61 14.57
CA ILE A 73 9.43 14.84 15.57
C ILE A 73 8.23 13.93 15.29
N SER A 74 7.86 13.73 14.02
CA SER A 74 6.77 12.82 13.63
C SER A 74 7.07 11.33 13.87
N GLN A 75 8.31 10.94 14.15
CA GLN A 75 8.68 9.56 14.51
C GLN A 75 8.72 9.33 16.02
N THR A 76 8.87 10.39 16.80
CA THR A 76 9.00 10.34 18.25
C THR A 76 7.66 10.67 18.90
N ASP A 77 6.65 9.82 18.68
CA ASP A 77 5.53 9.71 19.61
C ASP A 77 5.94 8.72 20.72
N ASN A 78 6.85 9.20 21.57
CA ASN A 78 7.11 8.74 22.94
C ASN A 78 7.99 9.75 23.68
#